data_AF-A0A928H316-F1
#
_entry.id   AF-A0A928H316-F1
#
_cell.length_a   1.000
_cell.length_b   1.000
_cell.length_c   1.000
_cell.angle_alpha   90.00
_cell.angle_beta   90.00
_cell.angle_gamma   90.00
#
_symmetry.space_group_name_H-M   'P 1'
#
loop_
_entity.id
_entity.type
_entity.pdbx_description
1 polymer ?
#
loop_
_entity_poly.entity_id
_entity_poly.type
_entity_poly.pdbx_seq_one_letter_code
_entity_poly.pdbx_strand_id
1 'polypeptide(L)'
;MPQRSFLCLPSGGKDGGKGMKEQNPLGRQLSPLIFFIVLVIVLTLIIRGSRLPEKPEDTATAGSDVEMRLSPFSYQQNVRNPAVSRKDLNLPDPEMVISGATRDVSAGQYERAEDQLRTALVFYPNDGRLLSMLGTVLYIQKKYADSEGIFRMMTMLNPDDMVAYTNLGSVLAEQKRYKEAIVSVKKVYLKEPDSPIAALNLSSMYSLNGDTAEALEYFRKAYEKLGENILPLSYNPNFDNIRREKVFRDIVKEAKDRKAAGDKRKQP
;
A
#
# COMPACT_ATOMS: atom_id res chain seq x y z
N MET A 1 -52.16 1.70 -37.37
CA MET A 1 -52.84 0.38 -37.29
C MET A 1 -52.45 -0.45 -38.51
N PRO A 2 -52.41 -1.78 -38.38
CA PRO A 2 -51.31 -2.66 -38.83
C PRO A 2 -51.67 -3.53 -40.05
N GLN A 3 -50.72 -4.34 -40.56
CA GLN A 3 -50.78 -5.72 -41.12
C GLN A 3 -49.45 -5.98 -41.89
N ARG A 4 -48.77 -7.12 -41.96
CA ARG A 4 -48.90 -8.50 -41.44
C ARG A 4 -47.57 -9.27 -41.73
N SER A 5 -47.13 -10.07 -40.76
CA SER A 5 -46.70 -11.49 -40.83
C SER A 5 -45.49 -12.02 -41.65
N PHE A 6 -44.98 -13.16 -41.13
CA PHE A 6 -44.05 -14.20 -41.64
C PHE A 6 -42.59 -14.15 -41.12
N LEU A 7 -42.19 -14.90 -40.07
CA LEU A 7 -41.93 -16.36 -39.94
C LEU A 7 -40.70 -16.87 -40.74
N CYS A 8 -39.58 -17.16 -40.05
CA CYS A 8 -38.65 -18.26 -40.37
C CYS A 8 -37.59 -18.48 -39.25
N LEU A 9 -37.73 -19.58 -38.53
CA LEU A 9 -36.65 -20.50 -38.11
C LEU A 9 -36.93 -21.82 -38.88
N PRO A 10 -36.00 -22.77 -39.12
CA PRO A 10 -34.97 -23.23 -38.17
C PRO A 10 -33.65 -23.82 -38.79
N SER A 11 -32.84 -24.43 -37.91
CA SER A 11 -31.90 -25.56 -38.17
C SER A 11 -30.64 -25.26 -39.01
N GLY A 12 -29.43 -25.69 -38.68
CA GLY A 12 -28.91 -26.67 -37.74
C GLY A 12 -27.46 -26.98 -38.17
N GLY A 13 -26.62 -27.50 -37.28
CA GLY A 13 -25.25 -27.90 -37.65
C GLY A 13 -24.35 -28.11 -36.44
N LYS A 14 -24.27 -29.36 -36.01
CA LYS A 14 -23.29 -29.88 -35.04
C LYS A 14 -21.91 -29.93 -35.69
N ASP A 15 -20.88 -29.65 -34.89
CA ASP A 15 -19.59 -30.37 -34.78
C ASP A 15 -18.82 -29.66 -33.65
N GLY A 16 -18.35 -30.29 -32.56
CA GLY A 16 -17.68 -31.58 -32.49
C GLY A 16 -16.18 -31.32 -32.31
N GLY A 17 -15.69 -31.12 -31.07
CA GLY A 17 -14.25 -30.94 -30.89
C GLY A 17 -13.74 -30.55 -29.50
N LYS A 18 -13.49 -31.58 -28.68
CA LYS A 18 -12.38 -31.72 -27.71
C LYS A 18 -12.32 -30.74 -26.52
N GLY A 19 -12.42 -31.35 -25.34
CA GLY A 19 -12.21 -30.70 -24.06
C GLY A 19 -10.80 -30.15 -23.86
N MET A 20 -10.72 -29.11 -23.05
CA MET A 20 -9.51 -28.74 -22.34
C MET A 20 -9.87 -28.35 -20.91
N LYS A 21 -9.32 -29.17 -20.02
CA LYS A 21 -9.29 -29.20 -18.57
C LYS A 21 -9.30 -27.82 -17.87
N GLU A 22 -10.05 -27.80 -16.77
CA GLU A 22 -9.79 -27.00 -15.57
C GLU A 22 -8.29 -26.81 -15.32
N GLN A 23 -7.81 -25.56 -15.21
CA GLN A 23 -6.67 -25.21 -14.36
C GLN A 23 -6.79 -23.76 -13.88
N ASN A 24 -6.87 -23.60 -12.57
CA ASN A 24 -6.41 -22.43 -11.82
C ASN A 24 -5.76 -23.01 -10.55
N PRO A 25 -4.86 -22.33 -9.81
CA PRO A 25 -3.94 -21.22 -10.14
C PRO A 25 -2.51 -21.50 -9.55
N LEU A 26 -1.59 -20.53 -9.66
CA LEU A 26 -0.30 -20.44 -8.93
C LEU A 26 0.68 -21.63 -9.03
N GLY A 27 1.69 -21.47 -9.88
CA GLY A 27 2.83 -22.37 -9.89
C GLY A 27 3.98 -21.86 -10.75
N ARG A 28 4.41 -20.61 -10.58
CA ARG A 28 5.79 -20.27 -11.00
C ARG A 28 6.71 -21.02 -10.05
N GLN A 29 7.02 -22.27 -10.38
CA GLN A 29 8.19 -22.93 -9.84
C GLN A 29 9.37 -21.98 -10.11
N LEU A 30 9.97 -21.44 -9.05
CA LEU A 30 11.27 -20.81 -9.20
C LEU A 30 12.16 -21.85 -9.88
N SER A 31 12.81 -21.46 -10.96
CA SER A 31 13.66 -22.38 -11.70
C SER A 31 14.66 -23.02 -10.73
N PRO A 32 14.98 -24.31 -10.87
CA PRO A 32 15.97 -24.97 -10.02
C PRO A 32 17.31 -24.21 -9.98
N LEU A 33 17.59 -23.39 -11.00
CA LEU A 33 18.71 -22.46 -11.06
C LEU A 33 18.67 -21.38 -9.97
N ILE A 34 17.50 -20.81 -9.65
CA ILE A 34 17.38 -19.78 -8.59
C ILE A 34 17.62 -20.38 -7.21
N PHE A 35 17.11 -21.59 -6.95
CA PHE A 35 17.39 -22.31 -5.70
C PHE A 35 18.88 -22.62 -5.55
N PHE A 36 19.55 -23.02 -6.63
CA PHE A 36 20.99 -23.26 -6.62
C PHE A 36 21.79 -21.98 -6.31
N ILE A 37 21.43 -20.85 -6.92
CA ILE A 37 22.09 -19.56 -6.67
C ILE A 37 21.92 -19.12 -5.20
N VAL A 38 20.71 -19.22 -4.66
CA VAL A 38 20.44 -18.85 -3.25
C VAL A 38 21.20 -19.78 -2.29
N LEU A 39 21.27 -21.08 -2.58
CA LEU A 39 21.99 -22.05 -1.77
C LEU A 39 23.51 -21.77 -1.74
N VAL A 40 24.11 -21.42 -2.88
CA VAL A 40 25.54 -21.06 -2.96
C VAL A 40 25.82 -19.78 -2.17
N ILE A 41 24.94 -18.78 -2.23
CA ILE A 41 25.09 -17.54 -1.45
C ILE A 41 25.05 -17.83 0.05
N VAL A 42 24.08 -18.62 0.50
CA VAL A 42 23.94 -18.99 1.93
C VAL A 42 25.14 -19.80 2.42
N LEU A 43 25.60 -20.80 1.65
CA LEU A 43 26.80 -21.58 1.99
C LEU A 43 28.06 -20.71 2.05
N THR A 44 28.20 -19.76 1.13
CA THR A 44 29.34 -18.83 1.11
C THR A 44 29.35 -17.93 2.34
N LEU A 45 28.17 -17.48 2.80
CA LEU A 45 28.03 -16.67 4.01
C LEU A 45 28.31 -17.49 5.28
N ILE A 46 27.88 -18.76 5.33
CA ILE A 46 28.15 -19.66 6.47
C ILE A 46 29.65 -19.98 6.57
N ILE A 47 30.31 -20.28 5.45
CA ILE A 47 31.76 -20.57 5.41
C ILE A 47 32.58 -19.33 5.79
N ARG A 48 32.15 -18.13 5.36
CA ARG A 48 32.82 -16.88 5.77
C ARG A 48 32.56 -16.48 7.22
N GLY A 49 31.39 -16.80 7.77
CA GLY A 49 30.96 -16.39 9.11
C GLY A 49 31.50 -17.23 10.27
N SER A 50 32.20 -18.34 10.00
CA SER A 50 32.62 -19.32 11.01
C SER A 50 34.13 -19.30 11.36
N ARG A 51 34.91 -18.33 10.87
CA ARG A 51 36.31 -18.15 11.31
C ARG A 51 36.41 -17.16 12.47
N LEU A 52 36.33 -17.67 13.70
CA LEU A 52 36.87 -16.99 14.87
C LEU A 52 38.41 -16.96 14.74
N PRO A 53 39.09 -15.88 15.18
CA PRO A 53 40.53 -15.77 15.01
C PRO A 53 41.25 -16.71 15.98
N GLU A 54 41.86 -17.77 15.44
CA GLU A 54 42.92 -18.50 16.16
C GLU A 54 44.12 -17.58 16.36
N LYS A 55 44.61 -17.57 17.60
CA LYS A 55 45.81 -16.86 18.03
C LYS A 55 47.03 -17.72 17.63
N PRO A 56 48.01 -17.22 16.87
CA PRO A 56 49.13 -18.07 16.49
C PRO A 56 50.19 -18.11 17.61
N GLU A 57 50.49 -19.32 18.06
CA GLU A 57 51.70 -19.67 18.81
C GLU A 57 52.91 -19.71 17.87
N ASP A 58 54.06 -19.30 18.42
CA ASP A 58 55.38 -19.33 17.83
C ASP A 58 55.78 -20.74 17.36
N THR A 59 56.25 -20.88 16.12
CA THR A 59 57.44 -21.70 15.83
C THR A 59 58.11 -21.23 14.54
N ALA A 60 59.43 -21.04 14.65
CA ALA A 60 60.32 -20.69 13.56
C ALA A 60 60.74 -21.93 12.76
N THR A 61 60.73 -21.82 11.43
CA THR A 61 61.69 -22.52 10.55
C THR A 61 61.89 -21.71 9.27
N ALA A 62 63.15 -21.44 8.95
CA ALA A 62 63.63 -20.72 7.78
C ALA A 62 63.62 -21.60 6.51
N GLY A 63 63.44 -20.98 5.34
CA GLY A 63 63.65 -21.60 4.03
C GLY A 63 63.02 -20.83 2.86
N SER A 64 63.79 -19.90 2.31
CA SER A 64 63.84 -19.40 0.91
C SER A 64 62.66 -19.65 -0.05
N ASP A 65 61.99 -18.59 -0.53
CA ASP A 65 62.10 -18.09 -1.91
C ASP A 65 60.94 -17.17 -2.35
N VAL A 66 61.33 -16.08 -3.03
CA VAL A 66 60.55 -15.10 -3.83
C VAL A 66 59.54 -14.20 -3.09
N GLU A 67 60.06 -13.05 -2.64
CA GLU A 67 59.36 -11.89 -2.10
C GLU A 67 58.62 -11.14 -3.24
N MET A 68 57.32 -11.40 -3.46
CA MET A 68 56.45 -10.44 -4.16
C MET A 68 55.99 -9.40 -3.13
N ARG A 69 56.75 -8.32 -3.03
CA ARG A 69 56.56 -7.24 -2.06
C ARG A 69 55.34 -6.38 -2.42
N LEU A 70 54.14 -6.87 -2.12
CA LEU A 70 53.01 -5.97 -1.88
C LEU A 70 53.34 -5.22 -0.59
N SER A 71 53.55 -3.91 -0.68
CA SER A 71 53.67 -3.07 0.52
C SER A 71 52.46 -3.32 1.42
N PRO A 72 52.64 -3.47 2.74
CA PRO A 72 51.50 -3.51 3.64
C PRO A 72 50.83 -2.14 3.52
N PHE A 73 49.63 -2.12 2.95
CA PHE A 73 48.73 -0.99 3.08
C PHE A 73 48.40 -0.92 4.57
N SER A 74 49.23 -0.20 5.32
CA SER A 74 49.01 0.07 6.73
C SER A 74 47.70 0.82 6.81
N TYR A 75 46.66 0.15 7.31
CA TYR A 75 45.45 0.80 7.74
C TYR A 75 45.85 1.68 8.93
N GLN A 76 46.34 2.89 8.65
CA GLN A 76 46.52 3.89 9.69
C GLN A 76 45.12 4.24 10.19
N GLN A 77 44.85 3.68 11.36
CA GLN A 77 43.71 3.92 12.21
C GLN A 77 43.78 5.38 12.69
N ASN A 78 43.33 6.33 11.87
CA ASN A 78 43.00 7.67 12.33
C ASN A 78 42.07 8.41 11.36
N VAL A 79 40.85 7.91 11.24
CA VAL A 79 39.72 8.80 10.94
C VAL A 79 38.84 8.79 12.19
N ARG A 80 39.20 9.63 13.17
CA ARG A 80 38.16 10.26 14.00
C ARG A 80 37.27 10.97 12.99
N ASN A 81 36.18 10.34 12.57
CA ASN A 81 35.16 11.04 11.81
C ASN A 81 34.55 12.02 12.82
N PRO A 82 34.80 13.35 12.73
CA PRO A 82 33.91 14.26 13.42
C PRO A 82 32.52 13.94 12.87
N ALA A 83 31.49 13.91 13.72
CA ALA A 83 30.13 13.66 13.26
C ALA A 83 29.81 14.67 12.14
N VAL A 84 29.93 14.24 10.87
CA VAL A 84 29.69 15.09 9.71
C VAL A 84 28.21 15.42 9.79
N SER A 85 27.89 16.69 9.99
CA SER A 85 26.51 17.11 10.17
C SER A 85 25.77 16.93 8.86
N ARG A 86 24.45 16.65 8.90
CA ARG A 86 23.60 16.57 7.69
C ARG A 86 23.76 17.81 6.79
N LYS A 87 24.01 18.96 7.42
CA LYS A 87 24.21 20.24 6.74
C LYS A 87 25.49 20.29 5.92
N ASP A 88 26.53 19.58 6.34
CA ASP A 88 27.83 19.53 5.66
C ASP A 88 27.80 18.63 4.42
N LEU A 89 26.85 17.69 4.38
CA LEU A 89 26.61 16.77 3.26
C LEU A 89 25.60 17.31 2.24
N ASN A 90 25.04 18.51 2.46
CA ASN A 90 23.99 19.11 1.63
C ASN A 90 22.83 18.12 1.34
N LEU A 91 22.45 17.31 2.33
CA LEU A 91 21.38 16.34 2.17
C LEU A 91 20.03 17.09 2.06
N PRO A 92 19.08 16.58 1.25
CA PRO A 92 17.75 17.17 1.23
C PRO A 92 17.14 17.11 2.64
N ASP A 93 16.57 18.22 3.10
CA ASP A 93 15.81 18.24 4.34
C ASP A 93 14.42 17.62 4.08
N PRO A 94 14.06 16.49 4.72
CA PRO A 94 12.76 15.85 4.52
C PRO A 94 11.58 16.80 4.67
N GLU A 95 11.64 17.74 5.63
CA GLU A 95 10.53 18.66 5.88
C GLU A 95 10.34 19.64 4.71
N MET A 96 11.46 20.14 4.18
CA MET A 96 11.47 21.02 3.02
C MET A 96 11.00 20.29 1.76
N VAL A 97 11.39 19.03 1.59
CA VAL A 97 10.93 18.18 0.48
C VAL A 97 9.43 17.92 0.56
N ILE A 98 8.90 17.57 1.74
CA ILE A 98 7.45 17.37 1.94
C ILE A 98 6.68 18.66 1.63
N SER A 99 7.17 19.80 2.10
CA SER A 99 6.57 21.10 1.83
C SER A 99 6.62 21.48 0.35
N GLY A 100 7.72 21.16 -0.34
CA GLY A 100 7.88 21.30 -1.79
C GLY A 100 6.90 20.43 -2.56
N ALA A 101 6.87 19.12 -2.26
CA ALA A 101 5.97 18.17 -2.86
C ALA A 101 4.49 18.55 -2.65
N THR A 102 4.12 19.03 -1.46
CA THR A 102 2.75 19.48 -1.18
C THR A 102 2.34 20.67 -2.07
N ARG A 103 3.25 21.63 -2.28
CA ARG A 103 3.02 22.74 -3.22
C ARG A 103 2.91 22.24 -4.67
N ASP A 104 3.80 21.34 -5.08
CA ASP A 104 3.80 20.77 -6.43
C ASP A 104 2.51 19.97 -6.69
N VAL A 105 2.03 19.16 -5.74
CA VAL A 105 0.71 18.50 -5.78
C VAL A 105 -0.42 19.51 -5.93
N SER A 106 -0.40 20.59 -5.15
CA SER A 106 -1.43 21.64 -5.22
C SER A 106 -1.43 22.39 -6.56
N ALA A 107 -0.28 22.44 -7.24
CA ALA A 107 -0.12 23.00 -8.57
C ALA A 107 -0.35 21.98 -9.71
N GLY A 108 -0.74 20.74 -9.38
CA GLY A 108 -0.91 19.65 -10.34
C GLY A 108 0.40 19.10 -10.94
N GLN A 109 1.55 19.44 -10.36
CA GLN A 109 2.89 19.05 -10.81
C GLN A 109 3.31 17.73 -10.14
N TYR A 110 2.58 16.66 -10.40
CA TYR A 110 2.74 15.40 -9.68
C TYR A 110 4.08 14.70 -9.97
N GLU A 111 4.59 14.80 -11.19
CA GLU A 111 5.87 14.23 -11.60
C GLU A 111 7.02 14.90 -10.83
N ARG A 112 6.98 16.23 -10.70
CA ARG A 112 7.97 16.98 -9.92
C ARG A 112 7.93 16.61 -8.44
N ALA A 113 6.74 16.45 -7.87
CA ALA A 113 6.58 16.00 -6.49
C ALA A 113 7.18 14.59 -6.30
N GLU A 114 6.89 13.67 -7.23
CA GLU A 114 7.43 12.31 -7.23
C GLU A 114 8.97 12.31 -7.27
N ASP A 115 9.59 13.06 -8.19
CA ASP A 115 11.04 13.11 -8.37
C ASP A 115 11.77 13.61 -7.11
N GLN A 116 11.24 14.67 -6.48
CA GLN A 116 11.81 15.21 -5.23
C GLN A 116 11.72 14.20 -4.08
N LEU A 117 10.56 13.52 -3.95
CA LEU A 117 10.33 12.53 -2.90
C LEU A 117 11.23 11.30 -3.10
N ARG A 118 11.34 10.79 -4.33
CA ARG A 118 12.23 9.67 -4.66
C ARG A 118 13.69 10.01 -4.36
N THR A 119 14.12 11.22 -4.73
CA THR A 119 15.47 11.71 -4.44
C THR A 119 15.74 11.75 -2.94
N ALA A 120 14.81 12.26 -2.14
CA ALA A 120 14.96 12.29 -0.69
C ALA A 120 14.99 10.87 -0.07
N LEU A 121 14.18 9.95 -0.58
CA LEU A 121 14.12 8.57 -0.11
C LEU A 121 15.40 7.77 -0.38
N VAL A 122 16.26 8.20 -1.31
CA VAL A 122 17.62 7.63 -1.45
C VAL A 122 18.43 7.80 -0.16
N PHE A 123 18.25 8.94 0.52
CA PHE A 123 18.97 9.27 1.76
C PHE A 123 18.19 8.85 3.02
N TYR A 124 16.87 8.78 2.93
CA TYR A 124 15.99 8.45 4.06
C TYR A 124 14.99 7.34 3.68
N PRO A 125 15.46 6.12 3.36
CA PRO A 125 14.62 5.07 2.77
C PRO A 125 13.43 4.63 3.62
N ASN A 126 13.49 4.88 4.94
CA ASN A 126 12.47 4.49 5.90
C ASN A 126 11.74 5.69 6.54
N ASP A 127 11.89 6.92 6.04
CA ASP A 127 11.12 8.06 6.55
C ASP A 127 9.64 7.89 6.14
N GLY A 128 8.80 7.52 7.11
CA GLY A 128 7.38 7.23 6.88
C GLY A 128 6.59 8.42 6.33
N ARG A 129 7.02 9.67 6.58
CA ARG A 129 6.33 10.85 6.05
C ARG A 129 6.62 11.02 4.56
N LEU A 130 7.88 10.86 4.15
CA LEU A 130 8.27 10.86 2.74
C LEU A 130 7.61 9.70 1.98
N LEU A 131 7.60 8.50 2.57
CA LEU A 131 6.91 7.34 2.00
C LEU A 131 5.41 7.57 1.85
N SER A 132 4.74 8.09 2.88
CA SER A 132 3.31 8.38 2.84
C SER A 132 2.97 9.41 1.75
N MET A 133 3.78 10.47 1.65
CA MET A 133 3.61 11.49 0.61
C MET A 133 3.82 10.90 -0.79
N LEU A 134 4.88 10.10 -1.00
CA LEU A 134 5.14 9.45 -2.28
C LEU A 134 4.00 8.49 -2.67
N GLY A 135 3.54 7.66 -1.74
CA GLY A 135 2.43 6.74 -1.97
C GLY A 135 1.16 7.48 -2.38
N THR A 136 0.88 8.63 -1.76
CA THR A 136 -0.26 9.50 -2.08
C THR A 136 -0.11 10.15 -3.46
N VAL A 137 1.07 10.67 -3.79
CA VAL A 137 1.37 11.25 -5.11
C VAL A 137 1.21 10.21 -6.22
N LEU A 138 1.67 8.98 -6.00
CA LEU A 138 1.49 7.87 -6.94
C LEU A 138 0.02 7.48 -7.10
N TYR A 139 -0.76 7.49 -6.02
CA TYR A 139 -2.21 7.25 -6.06
C TYR A 139 -2.94 8.28 -6.93
N ILE A 140 -2.64 9.58 -6.75
CA ILE A 140 -3.27 10.66 -7.53
C ILE A 140 -2.94 10.52 -9.03
N GLN A 141 -1.71 10.12 -9.35
CA GLN A 141 -1.28 9.81 -10.72
C GLN A 141 -1.86 8.50 -11.27
N LYS A 142 -2.69 7.77 -10.50
CA LYS A 142 -3.25 6.45 -10.85
C LYS A 142 -2.18 5.37 -11.06
N LYS A 143 -0.97 5.57 -10.55
CA LYS A 143 0.12 4.58 -10.50
C LYS A 143 -0.12 3.63 -9.31
N TYR A 144 -1.25 2.93 -9.33
CA TYR A 144 -1.74 2.18 -8.18
C TYR A 144 -0.82 1.02 -7.76
N ALA A 145 -0.14 0.36 -8.70
CA ALA A 145 0.80 -0.71 -8.39
C ALA A 145 2.02 -0.19 -7.61
N ASP A 146 2.58 0.95 -8.03
CA ASP A 146 3.71 1.57 -7.33
C ASP A 146 3.27 2.08 -5.94
N SER A 147 2.10 2.72 -5.87
CA SER A 147 1.49 3.18 -4.62
C SER A 147 1.28 2.02 -3.62
N GLU A 148 0.80 0.87 -4.09
CA GLU A 148 0.65 -0.34 -3.28
C GLU A 148 2.00 -0.80 -2.71
N GLY A 149 3.04 -0.82 -3.54
CA GLY A 149 4.39 -1.19 -3.10
C GLY A 149 4.86 -0.32 -1.94
N ILE A 150 4.62 0.99 -2.01
CA ILE A 150 4.97 1.94 -0.94
C ILE A 150 4.17 1.66 0.33
N PHE A 151 2.84 1.55 0.27
CA PHE A 151 2.05 1.33 1.48
C PHE A 151 2.25 -0.05 2.09
N ARG A 152 2.50 -1.10 1.29
CA ARG A 152 2.91 -2.40 1.83
C ARG A 152 4.24 -2.30 2.57
N MET A 153 5.22 -1.60 2.01
CA MET A 153 6.49 -1.34 2.69
C MET A 153 6.27 -0.61 4.02
N MET A 154 5.42 0.42 4.06
CA MET A 154 5.07 1.11 5.31
C MET A 154 4.45 0.16 6.34
N THR A 155 3.53 -0.73 5.94
CA THR A 155 2.95 -1.72 6.87
C THR A 155 3.98 -2.75 7.38
N MET A 156 5.05 -3.00 6.63
CA MET A 156 6.16 -3.84 7.08
C MET A 156 7.10 -3.11 8.04
N LEU A 157 7.38 -1.83 7.77
CA LEU A 157 8.22 -0.98 8.62
C LEU A 157 7.53 -0.69 9.96
N ASN A 158 6.23 -0.44 9.94
CA ASN A 158 5.41 -0.23 11.12
C ASN A 158 4.08 -0.99 11.02
N PRO A 159 3.99 -2.19 11.62
CA PRO A 159 2.77 -3.00 11.63
C PRO A 159 1.57 -2.38 12.36
N ASP A 160 1.77 -1.29 13.11
CA ASP A 160 0.74 -0.53 13.81
C ASP A 160 0.37 0.79 13.11
N ASP A 161 0.90 1.07 11.91
CA ASP A 161 0.57 2.28 11.17
C ASP A 161 -0.82 2.18 10.51
N MET A 162 -1.84 2.69 11.20
CA MET A 162 -3.22 2.67 10.73
C MET A 162 -3.46 3.55 9.48
N VAL A 163 -2.64 4.58 9.28
CA VAL A 163 -2.69 5.42 8.08
C VAL A 163 -2.21 4.60 6.88
N ALA A 164 -1.12 3.85 7.02
CA ALA A 164 -0.61 2.97 5.97
C ALA A 164 -1.64 1.90 5.56
N TYR A 165 -2.31 1.26 6.52
CA TYR A 165 -3.38 0.28 6.21
C TYR A 165 -4.60 0.90 5.55
N THR A 166 -5.00 2.10 5.97
CA THR A 166 -6.10 2.83 5.35
C THR A 166 -5.78 3.14 3.88
N ASN A 167 -4.60 3.69 3.61
CA ASN A 167 -4.18 4.02 2.26
C ASN A 167 -3.96 2.78 1.39
N LEU A 168 -3.42 1.70 1.96
CA LEU A 168 -3.33 0.41 1.27
C LEU A 168 -4.72 -0.10 0.87
N GLY A 169 -5.71 0.02 1.77
CA GLY A 169 -7.11 -0.31 1.47
C GLY A 169 -7.65 0.48 0.27
N SER A 170 -7.47 1.80 0.27
CA SER A 170 -7.90 2.66 -0.84
C SER A 170 -7.23 2.28 -2.17
N VAL A 171 -5.92 2.06 -2.16
CA VAL A 171 -5.16 1.65 -3.37
C VAL A 171 -5.65 0.30 -3.90
N LEU A 172 -5.89 -0.67 -3.02
CA LEU A 172 -6.40 -1.99 -3.41
C LEU A 172 -7.82 -1.89 -3.99
N ALA A 173 -8.65 -0.97 -3.48
CA ALA A 173 -9.99 -0.72 -3.99
C ALA A 173 -9.96 -0.16 -5.42
N GLU A 174 -9.06 0.78 -5.72
CA GLU A 174 -8.86 1.31 -7.07
C GLU A 174 -8.41 0.22 -8.06
N GLN A 175 -7.65 -0.77 -7.56
CA GLN A 175 -7.29 -1.97 -8.32
C GLN A 175 -8.39 -3.04 -8.37
N LYS A 176 -9.59 -2.76 -7.82
CA LYS A 176 -10.74 -3.69 -7.72
C LYS A 176 -10.46 -4.94 -6.89
N ARG A 177 -9.43 -4.92 -6.03
CA ARG A 177 -9.05 -6.00 -5.11
C ARG A 177 -9.76 -5.82 -3.76
N TYR A 178 -11.09 -5.75 -3.80
CA TYR A 178 -11.90 -5.33 -2.65
C TYR A 178 -11.75 -6.23 -1.42
N LYS A 179 -11.62 -7.55 -1.60
CA LYS A 179 -11.40 -8.47 -0.47
C LYS A 179 -10.12 -8.17 0.31
N GLU A 180 -9.03 -7.83 -0.38
CA GLU A 180 -7.77 -7.45 0.28
C GLU A 180 -7.86 -6.04 0.90
N ALA A 181 -8.60 -5.14 0.26
CA ALA A 181 -8.89 -3.83 0.82
C ALA A 181 -9.67 -3.95 2.15
N ILE A 182 -10.70 -4.80 2.19
CA ILE A 182 -11.46 -5.10 3.41
C ILE A 182 -10.53 -5.61 4.50
N VAL A 183 -9.64 -6.56 4.22
CA VAL A 183 -8.68 -7.07 5.22
C VAL A 183 -7.80 -5.94 5.78
N SER A 184 -7.32 -5.05 4.93
CA SER A 184 -6.46 -3.93 5.33
C SER A 184 -7.20 -2.93 6.22
N VAL A 185 -8.39 -2.48 5.81
CA VAL A 185 -9.20 -1.53 6.60
C VAL A 185 -9.76 -2.19 7.87
N LYS A 186 -10.03 -3.51 7.86
CA LYS A 186 -10.48 -4.24 9.05
C LYS A 186 -9.44 -4.22 10.16
N LYS A 187 -8.14 -4.24 9.84
CA LYS A 187 -7.09 -4.03 10.86
C LYS A 187 -7.21 -2.67 11.54
N VAL A 188 -7.50 -1.62 10.78
CA VAL A 188 -7.73 -0.26 11.32
C VAL A 188 -8.92 -0.26 12.27
N TYR A 189 -10.04 -0.84 11.84
CA TYR A 189 -11.23 -0.94 12.67
C TYR A 189 -11.03 -1.79 13.94
N LEU A 190 -10.23 -2.86 13.88
CA LEU A 190 -9.92 -3.67 15.07
C LEU A 190 -9.09 -2.91 16.11
N LYS A 191 -8.24 -1.98 15.68
CA LYS A 191 -7.48 -1.10 16.57
C LYS A 191 -8.35 0.02 17.14
N GLU A 192 -9.25 0.55 16.32
CA GLU A 192 -10.13 1.68 16.66
C GLU A 192 -11.61 1.34 16.36
N PRO A 193 -12.25 0.48 17.18
CA PRO A 193 -13.60 -0.03 16.90
C PRO A 193 -14.70 1.05 16.95
N ASP A 194 -14.42 2.16 17.64
CA ASP A 194 -15.31 3.31 17.74
C ASP A 194 -15.07 4.37 16.67
N SER A 195 -14.08 4.19 15.78
CA SER A 195 -13.75 5.19 14.75
C SER A 195 -14.80 5.21 13.64
N PRO A 196 -15.57 6.32 13.49
CA PRO A 196 -16.54 6.43 12.40
C PRO A 196 -15.89 6.40 11.02
N ILE A 197 -14.65 6.89 10.91
CA ILE A 197 -13.91 6.92 9.65
C ILE A 197 -13.53 5.49 9.24
N ALA A 198 -13.04 4.67 10.18
CA ALA A 198 -12.75 3.26 9.92
C ALA A 198 -14.01 2.48 9.54
N ALA A 199 -15.13 2.72 10.23
CA ALA A 199 -16.43 2.13 9.88
C ALA A 199 -16.90 2.55 8.48
N LEU A 200 -16.77 3.84 8.13
CA LEU A 200 -17.14 4.34 6.80
C LEU A 200 -16.28 3.73 5.70
N ASN A 201 -14.96 3.61 5.92
CA ASN A 201 -14.06 2.98 4.98
C ASN A 201 -14.42 1.49 4.80
N LEU A 202 -14.71 0.74 5.86
CA LEU A 202 -15.20 -0.64 5.75
C LEU A 202 -16.52 -0.71 4.98
N SER A 203 -17.49 0.14 5.32
CA SER A 203 -18.76 0.22 4.61
C SER A 203 -18.55 0.42 3.12
N SER A 204 -17.65 1.35 2.75
CA SER A 204 -17.27 1.63 1.37
C SER A 204 -16.65 0.42 0.68
N MET A 205 -15.74 -0.28 1.34
CA MET A 205 -15.10 -1.48 0.77
C MET A 205 -16.06 -2.65 0.57
N TYR A 206 -16.96 -2.90 1.54
CA TYR A 206 -18.01 -3.91 1.41
C TYR A 206 -19.01 -3.54 0.31
N SER A 207 -19.37 -2.25 0.22
CA SER A 207 -20.24 -1.73 -0.84
C SER A 207 -19.64 -2.01 -2.22
N LEU A 208 -18.37 -1.68 -2.43
CA LEU A 208 -17.66 -1.96 -3.68
C LEU A 208 -17.50 -3.47 -3.96
N ASN A 209 -17.35 -4.30 -2.93
CA ASN A 209 -17.29 -5.75 -3.07
C ASN A 209 -18.65 -6.39 -3.42
N GLY A 210 -19.76 -5.67 -3.22
CA GLY A 210 -21.12 -6.16 -3.41
C GLY A 210 -21.76 -6.80 -2.17
N ASP A 211 -21.09 -6.74 -1.02
CA ASP A 211 -21.58 -7.27 0.25
C ASP A 211 -22.52 -6.25 0.92
N THR A 212 -23.74 -6.14 0.38
CA THR A 212 -24.70 -5.10 0.74
C THR A 212 -25.06 -5.09 2.24
N ALA A 213 -25.18 -6.26 2.88
CA ALA A 213 -25.58 -6.34 4.28
C ALA A 213 -24.52 -5.73 5.21
N GLU A 214 -23.27 -6.14 5.04
CA GLU A 214 -22.11 -5.64 5.77
C GLU A 214 -21.89 -4.15 5.49
N ALA A 215 -22.02 -3.74 4.23
CA ALA A 215 -21.90 -2.33 3.85
C ALA A 215 -22.88 -1.45 4.63
N LEU A 216 -24.15 -1.86 4.73
CA LEU A 216 -25.19 -1.15 5.47
C LEU A 216 -24.98 -1.18 6.98
N GLU A 217 -24.48 -2.30 7.52
CA GLU A 217 -24.14 -2.43 8.95
C GLU A 217 -23.06 -1.40 9.35
N TYR A 218 -21.95 -1.36 8.62
CA TYR A 218 -20.87 -0.42 8.92
C TYR A 218 -21.25 1.04 8.61
N PHE A 219 -22.11 1.28 7.62
CA PHE A 219 -22.66 2.62 7.36
C PHE A 219 -23.49 3.11 8.56
N ARG A 220 -24.30 2.24 9.15
CA ARG A 220 -25.07 2.54 10.37
C ARG A 220 -24.15 2.83 11.55
N LYS A 221 -23.11 2.02 11.77
CA LYS A 221 -22.10 2.27 12.82
C LYS A 221 -21.43 3.64 12.67
N ALA A 222 -21.07 4.02 11.43
CA ALA A 222 -20.52 5.35 11.16
C ALA A 222 -21.54 6.46 11.45
N TYR A 223 -22.80 6.28 11.06
CA TYR A 223 -23.88 7.23 11.36
C TYR A 223 -24.11 7.43 12.86
N GLU A 224 -24.11 6.35 13.66
CA GLU A 224 -24.34 6.44 15.11
C GLU A 224 -23.34 7.37 15.81
N LYS A 225 -22.10 7.44 15.30
CA LYS A 225 -21.05 8.32 15.82
C LYS A 225 -21.04 9.71 15.17
N LEU A 226 -21.34 9.81 13.86
CA LEU A 226 -21.26 11.07 13.10
C LEU A 226 -22.54 11.91 13.15
N GLY A 227 -23.70 11.28 13.35
CA GLY A 227 -25.00 11.93 13.23
C GLY A 227 -25.18 12.60 11.86
N GLU A 228 -25.58 13.87 11.85
CA GLU A 228 -25.80 14.64 10.61
C GLU A 228 -24.55 14.83 9.75
N ASN A 229 -23.34 14.65 10.32
CA ASN A 229 -22.10 14.73 9.56
C ASN A 229 -21.94 13.56 8.56
N ILE A 230 -22.80 12.53 8.63
CA ILE A 230 -22.87 11.48 7.60
C ILE A 230 -23.37 12.01 6.25
N LEU A 231 -24.12 13.12 6.24
CA LEU A 231 -24.81 13.62 5.04
C LEU A 231 -23.87 13.85 3.85
N PRO A 232 -22.77 14.63 3.95
CA PRO A 232 -21.85 14.80 2.82
C PRO A 232 -21.21 13.47 2.38
N LEU A 233 -20.94 12.58 3.34
CA LEU A 233 -20.29 11.29 3.09
C LEU A 233 -21.22 10.30 2.37
N SER A 234 -22.53 10.43 2.58
CA SER A 234 -23.54 9.59 1.92
C SER A 234 -23.54 9.75 0.40
N TYR A 235 -23.00 10.85 -0.14
CA TYR A 235 -22.92 11.08 -1.60
C TYR A 235 -21.68 10.45 -2.25
N ASN A 236 -20.82 9.78 -1.49
CA ASN A 236 -19.67 9.08 -2.06
C ASN A 236 -20.14 8.02 -3.09
N PRO A 237 -19.57 7.99 -4.31
CA PRO A 237 -19.93 7.03 -5.36
C PRO A 237 -19.78 5.56 -4.96
N ASN A 238 -18.92 5.27 -3.99
CA ASN A 238 -18.73 3.91 -3.49
C ASN A 238 -20.03 3.32 -2.89
N PHE A 239 -21.01 4.16 -2.54
CA PHE A 239 -22.31 3.74 -2.02
C PHE A 239 -23.42 3.66 -3.06
N ASP A 240 -23.13 3.84 -4.36
CA ASP A 240 -24.17 3.92 -5.39
C ASP A 240 -25.01 2.63 -5.52
N ASN A 241 -24.40 1.47 -5.29
CA ASN A 241 -25.09 0.18 -5.30
C ASN A 241 -26.01 -0.03 -4.09
N ILE A 242 -25.71 0.57 -2.93
CA ILE A 242 -26.53 0.44 -1.71
C ILE A 242 -27.47 1.64 -1.49
N ARG A 243 -27.34 2.71 -2.28
CA ARG A 243 -28.10 3.97 -2.12
C ARG A 243 -29.62 3.80 -2.14
N ARG A 244 -30.10 2.79 -2.87
CA ARG A 244 -31.54 2.50 -3.03
C ARG A 244 -32.10 1.65 -1.88
N GLU A 245 -31.23 1.02 -1.10
CA GLU A 245 -31.61 0.15 0.00
C GLU A 245 -32.40 0.93 1.05
N LYS A 246 -33.46 0.30 1.57
CA LYS A 246 -34.35 0.94 2.55
C LYS A 246 -33.55 1.42 3.77
N VAL A 247 -32.64 0.59 4.26
CA VAL A 247 -31.79 0.89 5.43
C VAL A 247 -30.94 2.15 5.19
N PHE A 248 -30.30 2.28 4.03
CA PHE A 248 -29.50 3.45 3.70
C PHE A 248 -30.36 4.72 3.64
N ARG A 249 -31.51 4.64 2.96
CA ARG A 249 -32.44 5.77 2.83
C ARG A 249 -33.00 6.21 4.17
N ASP A 250 -33.32 5.28 5.06
CA ASP A 250 -33.81 5.56 6.41
C ASP A 250 -32.75 6.31 7.22
N ILE A 251 -31.50 5.86 7.20
CA ILE A 251 -30.37 6.53 7.88
C ILE A 251 -30.17 7.95 7.36
N VAL A 252 -30.14 8.14 6.03
CA VAL A 252 -29.96 9.47 5.42
C VAL A 252 -31.13 10.39 5.74
N LYS A 253 -32.36 9.87 5.76
CA LYS A 253 -33.55 10.63 6.16
C LYS A 253 -33.45 11.07 7.62
N GLU A 254 -33.13 10.15 8.53
CA GLU A 254 -32.97 10.43 9.96
C GLU A 254 -31.89 11.51 10.19
N ALA A 255 -30.76 11.43 9.48
CA ALA A 255 -29.71 12.44 9.51
C ALA A 255 -30.20 13.83 9.05
N LYS A 256 -31.02 13.90 8.00
CA LYS A 256 -31.63 15.16 7.53
C LYS A 256 -32.62 15.74 8.53
N ASP A 257 -33.47 14.89 9.09
CA ASP A 257 -34.49 15.29 10.07
C ASP A 257 -33.82 15.84 11.34
N ARG A 258 -32.73 15.20 11.79
CA ARG A 258 -31.90 15.68 12.92
C ARG A 258 -31.28 17.05 12.64
N LYS A 259 -30.72 17.25 11.45
CA LYS A 259 -30.15 18.55 11.05
C LYS A 259 -31.21 19.66 11.03
N ALA A 260 -32.36 19.39 10.41
CA ALA A 260 -33.46 20.35 10.36
C ALA A 260 -33.98 20.71 11.76
N ALA A 261 -34.06 19.74 12.68
CA ALA A 261 -34.43 19.99 14.07
C ALA A 261 -33.37 20.82 14.82
N GLY A 262 -32.08 20.56 14.57
CA GLY A 262 -30.97 21.31 15.14
C GLY A 262 -30.94 22.77 14.68
N ASP A 263 -31.19 23.02 13.38
CA ASP A 263 -31.23 24.37 12.82
C ASP A 263 -32.40 25.19 13.37
N LYS A 264 -33.58 24.57 13.55
CA LYS A 264 -34.74 25.22 14.18
C LYS A 264 -34.50 25.65 15.63
N ARG A 265 -33.70 24.89 16.39
CA ARG A 265 -33.36 25.25 17.79
C ARG A 265 -32.36 26.42 17.89
N LYS A 266 -31.65 26.73 16.80
CA LYS A 266 -30.64 27.81 16.74
C LYS A 266 -31.22 29.13 16.20
N GLN A 267 -32.48 29.14 15.76
CA GLN A 267 -33.17 30.37 15.34
C GLN A 267 -33.69 31.07 16.61
N PRO A 268 -33.39 32.37 16.79
CA PRO A 268 -33.80 33.16 17.95
C PRO A 268 -35.32 33.38 18.00
#